data_AF-A0A840NYA1-F1
#
_entry.id   AF-A0A840NYA1-F1
#
_cell.length_a   1.000
_cell.length_b   1.000
_cell.length_c   1.000
_cell.angle_alpha   90.00
_cell.angle_beta   90.00
_cell.angle_gamma   90.00
#
_symmetry.space_group_name_H-M   'P 1'
#
loop_
_entity.id
_entity.type
_entity.pdbx_description
1 polymer ?
#
loop_
_entity_poly.entity_id
_entity_poly.type
_entity_poly.pdbx_seq_one_letter_code
_entity_poly.pdbx_strand_id
1 'polypeptide(L)'
;MPGHPAPRTVSAAVTLDGEPLCAVGPVPVESPWWAEATPVVRETERVLGVPVLVLRLLTVEGGEGGHGGHVTYHAEALARPATTPAPFPPGLLPLLAPHPKRAPWATASGVREALAWAEERLRASGRPATGRPAQVKSWNLSGLFAIPTADGPVWLKTTPPFAASEAAVTALVARADPDLVPGALAAAPGRLLLPHIPGEDCWDAAEPMIRSVLTRWTAAQAALAVPGPALEPAPAPYGLPDRTPAALAGLVAELLDRRDLGLSRAEHDAARRLADRLPALAGALRECGLPDTVLHGDFHPGNWRSDGARTLLLDFADACLGHPALDALRLSDFLPPHLGQVAEETWTKAWAGHVPGCDPARALTLARPLQHLAAAVLYQTFLDGIEPSEYPYHLGDPAAKIRDALTVA
;
A
#
# COMPACT_ATOMS: atom_id res chain seq x y z
N MET A 1 20.96 4.66 6.87
CA MET A 1 20.18 3.57 7.49
C MET A 1 19.28 4.21 8.53
N PRO A 2 17.97 4.35 8.30
CA PRO A 2 17.06 4.62 9.41
C PRO A 2 17.31 3.56 10.50
N GLY A 3 17.35 3.99 11.76
CA GLY A 3 17.72 3.12 12.89
C GLY A 3 16.88 1.85 12.93
N HIS A 4 17.41 0.77 13.52
CA HIS A 4 16.65 -0.46 13.68
C HIS A 4 15.32 -0.13 14.39
N PRO A 5 14.16 -0.48 13.81
CA PRO A 5 12.86 -0.15 14.40
C PRO A 5 12.79 -0.66 15.84
N ALA A 6 12.21 0.15 16.72
CA ALA A 6 12.09 -0.16 18.14
C ALA A 6 11.37 -1.51 18.36
N PRO A 7 11.75 -2.28 19.39
CA PRO A 7 11.09 -3.56 19.68
C PRO A 7 9.60 -3.37 19.99
N ARG A 8 8.81 -4.41 19.72
CA ARG A 8 7.37 -4.42 19.95
C ARG A 8 6.97 -5.50 20.96
N THR A 9 6.02 -5.15 21.83
CA THR A 9 5.28 -6.11 22.64
C THR A 9 3.83 -6.13 22.19
N VAL A 10 3.14 -7.27 22.35
CA VAL A 10 1.78 -7.45 21.87
C VAL A 10 0.86 -8.01 22.94
N SER A 11 -0.40 -7.58 22.90
CA SER A 11 -1.53 -8.22 23.55
C SER A 11 -2.56 -8.61 22.51
N ALA A 12 -3.27 -9.71 22.72
CA ALA A 12 -4.41 -10.11 21.91
C ALA A 12 -5.67 -10.11 22.78
N ALA A 13 -6.64 -9.25 22.44
CA ALA A 13 -7.99 -9.29 22.97
C ALA A 13 -8.79 -10.26 22.11
N VAL A 14 -9.17 -11.39 22.69
CA VAL A 14 -9.67 -12.55 21.96
C VAL A 14 -11.19 -12.64 22.08
N THR A 15 -11.86 -12.78 20.95
CA THR A 15 -13.29 -13.10 20.86
C THR A 15 -13.51 -14.53 20.35
N LEU A 16 -14.71 -15.06 20.56
CA LEU A 16 -15.20 -16.30 19.95
C LEU A 16 -16.64 -16.07 19.49
N ASP A 17 -16.89 -16.24 18.20
CA ASP A 17 -18.18 -15.94 17.57
C ASP A 17 -18.61 -14.48 17.80
N GLY A 18 -17.63 -13.57 17.84
CA GLY A 18 -17.82 -12.15 18.12
C GLY A 18 -17.98 -11.78 19.60
N GLU A 19 -18.10 -12.77 20.49
CA GLU A 19 -18.26 -12.53 21.93
C GLU A 19 -16.90 -12.44 22.64
N PRO A 20 -16.71 -11.50 23.59
CA PRO A 20 -15.49 -11.40 24.40
C PRO A 20 -15.17 -12.70 25.13
N LEU A 21 -13.95 -13.23 24.94
CA LEU A 21 -13.51 -14.48 25.55
C LEU A 21 -12.42 -14.26 26.59
N CYS A 22 -11.26 -13.74 26.18
CA CYS A 22 -10.07 -13.62 27.05
C CYS A 22 -9.05 -12.61 26.51
N ALA A 23 -7.95 -12.43 27.23
CA ALA A 23 -6.77 -11.70 26.75
C ALA A 23 -5.52 -12.59 26.79
N VAL A 24 -4.62 -12.45 25.82
CA VAL A 24 -3.27 -13.04 25.83
C VAL A 24 -2.24 -11.92 25.82
N GLY A 25 -1.16 -12.05 26.57
CA GLY A 25 -0.10 -11.04 26.67
C GLY A 25 -0.19 -10.17 27.93
N PRO A 26 0.70 -9.16 28.06
CA PRO A 26 1.66 -8.70 27.06
C PRO A 26 2.85 -9.66 26.87
N VAL A 27 3.33 -9.81 25.63
CA VAL A 27 4.51 -10.62 25.28
C VAL A 27 5.39 -9.92 24.24
N PRO A 28 6.72 -10.01 24.33
CA PRO A 28 7.60 -9.56 23.26
C PRO A 28 7.46 -10.46 22.02
N VAL A 29 7.58 -9.88 20.84
CA VAL A 29 7.58 -10.61 19.56
C VAL A 29 8.80 -10.22 18.73
N GLU A 30 9.22 -11.11 17.84
CA GLU A 30 10.41 -10.92 17.01
C GLU A 30 10.28 -9.76 16.01
N SER A 31 9.06 -9.48 15.55
CA SER A 31 8.82 -8.46 14.55
C SER A 31 8.38 -7.14 15.17
N PRO A 32 9.04 -6.02 14.81
CA PRO A 32 8.66 -4.70 15.28
C PRO A 32 7.44 -4.13 14.55
N TRP A 33 7.07 -4.67 13.39
CA TRP A 33 6.07 -4.09 12.48
C TRP A 33 4.64 -4.48 12.84
N TRP A 34 3.76 -3.49 13.02
CA TRP A 34 2.36 -3.69 13.42
C TRP A 34 1.59 -4.59 12.46
N ALA A 35 1.85 -4.47 11.16
CA ALA A 35 1.19 -5.23 10.11
C ALA A 35 1.45 -6.73 10.16
N GLU A 36 2.55 -7.17 10.77
CA GLU A 36 2.93 -8.59 10.79
C GLU A 36 2.15 -9.36 11.86
N ALA A 37 1.23 -10.21 11.38
CA ALA A 37 0.31 -10.98 12.19
C ALA A 37 0.90 -12.33 12.63
N THR A 38 1.82 -12.92 11.85
CA THR A 38 2.43 -14.23 12.13
C THR A 38 2.90 -14.41 13.58
N PRO A 39 3.71 -13.50 14.17
CA PRO A 39 4.16 -13.69 15.55
C PRO A 39 3.03 -13.61 16.57
N VAL A 40 2.01 -12.77 16.32
CA VAL A 40 0.84 -12.61 17.18
C VAL A 40 -0.03 -13.87 17.14
N VAL A 41 -0.26 -14.43 15.94
CA VAL A 41 -0.97 -15.70 15.75
C VAL A 41 -0.23 -16.81 16.49
N ARG A 42 1.08 -17.00 16.23
CA ARG A 42 1.88 -18.06 16.85
C ARG A 42 1.77 -18.04 18.37
N GLU A 43 1.93 -16.87 18.97
CA GLU A 43 1.95 -16.73 20.43
C GLU A 43 0.55 -16.89 21.04
N THR A 44 -0.48 -16.35 20.39
CA THR A 44 -1.86 -16.51 20.85
C THR A 44 -2.30 -17.98 20.79
N GLU A 45 -1.99 -18.69 19.70
CA GLU A 45 -2.28 -20.13 19.56
C GLU A 45 -1.51 -20.98 20.56
N ARG A 46 -0.24 -20.65 20.82
CA ARG A 46 0.59 -21.34 21.83
C ARG A 46 -0.06 -21.26 23.21
N VAL A 47 -0.65 -20.13 23.57
CA VAL A 47 -1.28 -19.91 24.88
C VAL A 47 -2.68 -20.53 24.94
N LEU A 48 -3.50 -20.39 23.89
CA LEU A 48 -4.88 -20.86 23.91
C LEU A 48 -5.05 -22.34 23.53
N GLY A 49 -4.08 -22.92 22.83
CA GLY A 49 -4.15 -24.29 22.31
C GLY A 49 -5.18 -24.48 21.19
N VAL A 50 -5.67 -23.39 20.59
CA VAL A 50 -6.64 -23.40 19.49
C VAL A 50 -6.21 -22.43 18.38
N PRO A 51 -6.59 -22.68 17.12
CA PRO A 51 -6.36 -21.75 16.01
C PRO A 51 -7.01 -20.38 16.23
N VAL A 52 -6.33 -19.31 15.80
CA VAL A 52 -6.86 -17.94 15.84
C VAL A 52 -6.69 -17.19 14.51
N LEU A 53 -7.39 -16.07 14.37
CA LEU A 53 -7.19 -15.05 13.35
C LEU A 53 -6.93 -13.71 14.03
N VAL A 54 -5.87 -13.00 13.63
CA VAL A 54 -5.67 -11.60 14.03
C VAL A 54 -6.45 -10.72 13.07
N LEU A 55 -7.47 -10.03 13.57
CA LEU A 55 -8.37 -9.25 12.73
C LEU A 55 -7.80 -7.86 12.47
N ARG A 56 -7.49 -7.11 13.52
CA ARG A 56 -7.09 -5.69 13.39
C ARG A 56 -6.36 -5.17 14.62
N LEU A 57 -5.81 -3.98 14.48
CA LEU A 57 -5.24 -3.22 15.58
C LEU A 57 -6.36 -2.57 16.42
N LEU A 58 -6.24 -2.61 17.74
CA LEU A 58 -7.13 -1.93 18.68
C LEU A 58 -6.48 -0.68 19.26
N THR A 59 -5.27 -0.82 19.80
CA THR A 59 -4.53 0.28 20.45
C THR A 59 -3.03 0.15 20.25
N VAL A 60 -2.32 1.28 20.27
CA VAL A 60 -0.86 1.38 20.30
C VAL A 60 -0.45 2.31 21.45
N GLU A 61 0.55 1.89 22.23
CA GLU A 61 1.18 2.70 23.26
C GLU A 61 2.70 2.76 23.01
N GLY A 62 3.26 3.96 22.86
CA GLY A 62 4.72 4.16 22.73
C GLY A 62 5.34 3.65 21.42
N GLY A 63 4.55 3.48 20.36
CA GLY A 63 5.01 3.21 18.99
C GLY A 63 4.58 4.30 18.02
N GLU A 64 5.21 4.34 16.84
CA GLU A 64 4.97 5.34 15.80
C GLU A 64 5.21 4.73 14.41
N GLY A 65 4.56 5.27 13.37
CA GLY A 65 4.87 4.94 11.97
C GLY A 65 4.74 3.47 11.59
N GLY A 66 3.85 2.72 12.24
CA GLY A 66 3.66 1.30 11.93
C GLY A 66 4.58 0.34 12.68
N HIS A 67 5.40 0.80 13.64
CA HIS A 67 6.34 -0.07 14.36
C HIS A 67 6.54 0.25 15.84
N GLY A 68 7.07 -0.75 16.57
CA GLY A 68 7.45 -0.64 17.98
C GLY A 68 6.28 -0.50 18.95
N GLY A 69 6.58 -0.20 20.21
CA GLY A 69 5.60 0.04 21.26
C GLY A 69 4.87 -1.21 21.76
N HIS A 70 3.83 -0.99 22.55
CA HIS A 70 2.87 -2.03 22.94
C HIS A 70 1.65 -1.95 22.03
N VAL A 71 1.31 -3.05 21.36
CA VAL A 71 0.16 -3.09 20.45
C VAL A 71 -0.85 -4.13 20.91
N THR A 72 -2.11 -3.71 21.06
CA THR A 72 -3.21 -4.64 21.32
C THR A 72 -3.95 -4.94 20.02
N TYR A 73 -4.10 -6.21 19.68
CA TYR A 73 -4.87 -6.69 18.53
C TYR A 73 -6.20 -7.27 18.95
N HIS A 74 -7.19 -7.16 18.08
CA HIS A 74 -8.39 -7.99 18.13
C HIS A 74 -8.08 -9.31 17.43
N ALA A 75 -8.21 -10.43 18.15
CA ALA A 75 -8.11 -11.76 17.58
C ALA A 75 -9.42 -12.53 17.76
N GLU A 76 -9.73 -13.42 16.82
CA GLU A 76 -10.87 -14.34 16.88
C GLU A 76 -10.34 -15.77 17.05
N ALA A 77 -10.74 -16.44 18.13
CA ALA A 77 -10.52 -17.86 18.30
C ALA A 77 -11.46 -18.66 17.38
N LEU A 78 -10.93 -19.68 16.70
CA LEU A 78 -11.71 -20.53 15.78
C LEU A 78 -12.32 -21.75 16.48
N ALA A 79 -11.98 -21.96 17.75
CA ALA A 79 -12.56 -22.98 18.60
C ALA A 79 -12.52 -22.51 20.06
N ARG A 80 -13.35 -23.11 20.92
CA ARG A 80 -13.32 -22.82 22.35
C ARG A 80 -12.06 -23.43 22.99
N PRO A 81 -11.18 -22.62 23.62
CA PRO A 81 -10.02 -23.15 24.33
C PRO A 81 -10.43 -23.85 25.62
N ALA A 82 -9.61 -24.80 26.08
CA ALA A 82 -9.83 -25.52 27.32
C ALA A 82 -9.64 -24.62 28.56
N THR A 83 -8.75 -23.64 28.46
CA THR A 83 -8.45 -22.66 29.51
C THR A 83 -8.29 -21.28 28.90
N THR A 84 -8.60 -20.25 29.69
CA THR A 84 -8.40 -18.84 29.32
C THR A 84 -7.42 -18.22 30.31
N PRO A 85 -6.32 -17.60 29.85
CA PRO A 85 -5.25 -17.13 30.74
C PRO A 85 -5.62 -15.88 31.54
N ALA A 86 -6.38 -14.95 30.95
CA ALA A 86 -6.84 -13.72 31.58
C ALA A 86 -8.23 -13.32 31.05
N PRO A 87 -9.07 -12.63 31.85
CA PRO A 87 -10.35 -12.13 31.36
C PRO A 87 -10.16 -11.10 30.24
N PHE A 88 -11.17 -10.96 29.38
CA PHE A 88 -11.17 -9.93 28.35
C PHE A 88 -11.13 -8.53 29.00
N PRO A 89 -10.30 -7.57 28.53
CA PRO A 89 -10.18 -6.27 29.17
C PRO A 89 -11.45 -5.42 28.95
N PRO A 90 -12.18 -5.00 30.02
CA PRO A 90 -13.46 -4.30 29.86
C PRO A 90 -13.35 -2.99 29.08
N GLY A 91 -12.20 -2.29 29.18
CA GLY A 91 -11.95 -1.04 28.45
C GLY A 91 -11.89 -1.20 26.93
N LEU A 92 -11.72 -2.42 26.41
CA LEU A 92 -11.69 -2.69 24.97
C LEU A 92 -13.07 -3.05 24.40
N LEU A 93 -14.07 -3.31 25.25
CA LEU A 93 -15.43 -3.66 24.81
C LEU A 93 -16.04 -2.61 23.85
N PRO A 94 -15.93 -1.29 24.10
CA PRO A 94 -16.45 -0.29 23.17
C PRO A 94 -15.82 -0.35 21.78
N LEU A 95 -14.55 -0.77 21.70
CA LEU A 95 -13.85 -0.88 20.42
C LEU A 95 -14.36 -2.04 19.57
N LEU A 96 -15.00 -3.06 20.15
CA LEU A 96 -15.57 -4.19 19.39
C LEU A 96 -16.82 -3.80 18.59
N ALA A 97 -17.49 -2.70 18.96
CA ALA A 97 -18.67 -2.21 18.26
C ALA A 97 -18.43 -2.11 16.75
N PRO A 98 -19.42 -2.45 15.90
CA PRO A 98 -19.29 -2.33 14.46
C PRO A 98 -18.91 -0.91 14.03
N HIS A 99 -18.04 -0.79 13.03
CA HIS A 99 -17.68 0.49 12.42
C HIS A 99 -17.88 0.40 10.91
N PRO A 100 -18.51 1.39 10.24
CA PRO A 100 -18.80 1.31 8.79
C PRO A 100 -17.55 1.26 7.91
N LYS A 101 -16.41 1.79 8.41
CA LYS A 101 -15.10 1.73 7.74
C LYS A 101 -14.24 0.54 8.17
N ARG A 102 -14.80 -0.43 8.91
CA ARG A 102 -14.07 -1.65 9.28
C ARG A 102 -13.80 -2.46 8.02
N ALA A 103 -12.53 -2.74 7.77
CA ALA A 103 -12.13 -3.50 6.60
C ALA A 103 -12.71 -4.93 6.62
N PRO A 104 -12.99 -5.56 5.47
CA PRO A 104 -13.50 -6.93 5.44
C PRO A 104 -12.58 -7.94 6.15
N TRP A 105 -11.26 -7.83 5.99
CA TRP A 105 -10.28 -8.69 6.68
C TRP A 105 -10.09 -8.35 8.17
N ALA A 106 -10.67 -7.24 8.64
CA ALA A 106 -10.74 -6.86 10.04
C ALA A 106 -11.99 -7.43 10.74
N THR A 107 -12.69 -8.37 10.11
CA THR A 107 -13.83 -9.11 10.68
C THR A 107 -13.65 -10.61 10.52
N ALA A 108 -14.10 -11.40 11.50
CA ALA A 108 -14.03 -12.85 11.42
C ALA A 108 -14.83 -13.42 10.22
N SER A 109 -16.00 -12.85 9.93
CA SER A 109 -16.84 -13.23 8.79
C SER A 109 -16.16 -12.92 7.45
N GLY A 110 -15.58 -11.73 7.30
CA GLY A 110 -14.94 -11.33 6.05
C GLY A 110 -13.65 -12.11 5.77
N VAL A 111 -12.85 -12.45 6.81
CA VAL A 111 -11.72 -13.37 6.64
C VAL A 111 -12.19 -14.76 6.21
N ARG A 112 -13.24 -15.32 6.86
CA ARG A 112 -13.81 -16.62 6.48
C ARG A 112 -14.31 -16.62 5.04
N GLU A 113 -14.99 -15.56 4.61
CA GLU A 113 -15.47 -15.40 3.23
C GLU A 113 -14.31 -15.32 2.23
N ALA A 114 -13.25 -14.56 2.54
CA ALA A 114 -12.08 -14.45 1.68
C ALA A 114 -11.34 -15.78 1.52
N LEU A 115 -11.18 -16.54 2.61
CA LEU A 115 -10.57 -17.87 2.60
C LEU A 115 -11.42 -18.91 1.87
N ALA A 116 -12.74 -18.92 2.08
CA ALA A 116 -13.65 -19.81 1.37
C ALA A 116 -13.65 -19.55 -0.15
N TRP A 117 -13.66 -18.28 -0.54
CA TRP A 117 -13.49 -17.90 -1.94
C TRP A 117 -12.15 -18.40 -2.50
N ALA A 118 -11.05 -18.21 -1.78
CA ALA A 118 -9.73 -18.67 -2.21
C ALA A 118 -9.70 -20.19 -2.41
N GLU A 119 -10.22 -20.95 -1.46
CA GLU A 119 -10.31 -22.41 -1.51
C GLU A 119 -11.14 -22.89 -2.72
N GLU A 120 -12.28 -22.25 -2.99
CA GLU A 120 -13.09 -22.56 -4.15
C GLU A 120 -12.33 -22.35 -5.47
N ARG A 121 -11.64 -21.21 -5.63
CA ARG A 121 -10.88 -20.89 -6.84
C ARG A 121 -9.68 -21.83 -7.03
N LEU A 122 -9.01 -22.18 -5.94
CA LEU A 122 -7.90 -23.14 -5.94
C LEU A 122 -8.36 -24.55 -6.32
N ARG A 123 -9.48 -25.02 -5.76
CA ARG A 123 -10.07 -26.32 -6.13
C ARG A 123 -10.52 -26.33 -7.60
N ALA A 124 -11.17 -25.26 -8.06
CA ALA A 124 -11.63 -25.14 -9.44
C ALA A 124 -10.48 -25.12 -10.47
N SER A 125 -9.29 -24.66 -10.07
CA SER A 125 -8.09 -24.65 -10.90
C SER A 125 -7.21 -25.91 -10.75
N GLY A 126 -7.68 -26.94 -10.04
CA GLY A 126 -6.93 -28.18 -9.83
C GLY A 126 -5.74 -28.04 -8.87
N ARG A 127 -5.70 -26.99 -8.05
CA ARG A 127 -4.61 -26.69 -7.09
C ARG A 127 -5.15 -26.58 -5.66
N PRO A 128 -5.82 -27.62 -5.11
CA PRO A 128 -6.44 -27.53 -3.79
C PRO A 128 -5.42 -27.23 -2.69
N ALA A 129 -5.88 -26.58 -1.61
CA ALA A 129 -5.07 -26.35 -0.43
C ALA A 129 -4.69 -27.69 0.24
N THR A 130 -3.44 -27.80 0.70
CA THR A 130 -2.91 -29.01 1.36
C THR A 130 -2.85 -28.88 2.88
N GLY A 131 -3.26 -27.73 3.42
CA GLY A 131 -3.23 -27.43 4.85
C GLY A 131 -3.85 -26.09 5.16
N ARG A 132 -3.77 -25.71 6.44
CA ARG A 132 -4.34 -24.45 6.94
C ARG A 132 -3.59 -23.23 6.33
N PRO A 133 -4.30 -22.21 5.83
CA PRO A 133 -3.70 -20.94 5.44
C PRO A 133 -2.95 -20.28 6.61
N ALA A 134 -1.71 -19.85 6.37
CA ALA A 134 -0.93 -19.07 7.31
C ALA A 134 -1.27 -17.58 7.14
N GLN A 135 -1.75 -16.93 8.20
CA GLN A 135 -1.96 -15.48 8.19
C GLN A 135 -0.62 -14.77 8.35
N VAL A 136 -0.26 -13.94 7.37
CA VAL A 136 1.03 -13.25 7.32
C VAL A 136 0.88 -11.80 7.75
N LYS A 137 -0.10 -11.08 7.18
CA LYS A 137 -0.37 -9.69 7.53
C LYS A 137 -1.84 -9.46 7.85
N SER A 138 -2.08 -8.56 8.79
CA SER A 138 -3.33 -7.82 8.92
C SER A 138 -3.01 -6.37 9.28
N TRP A 139 -3.34 -5.45 8.39
CA TRP A 139 -3.12 -4.01 8.58
C TRP A 139 -4.19 -3.19 7.87
N ASN A 140 -4.13 -1.88 8.04
CA ASN A 140 -5.13 -0.93 7.58
C ASN A 140 -5.36 -0.93 6.05
N LEU A 141 -4.40 -1.40 5.25
CA LEU A 141 -4.47 -1.40 3.79
C LEU A 141 -4.51 -2.79 3.14
N SER A 142 -4.33 -3.89 3.87
CA SER A 142 -4.57 -5.24 3.32
C SER A 142 -4.68 -6.35 4.38
N GLY A 143 -5.21 -7.49 3.97
CA GLY A 143 -4.99 -8.78 4.65
C GLY A 143 -4.19 -9.71 3.73
N LEU A 144 -3.22 -10.45 4.28
CA LEU A 144 -2.35 -11.34 3.49
C LEU A 144 -2.26 -12.73 4.12
N PHE A 145 -2.55 -13.77 3.33
CA PHE A 145 -2.49 -15.17 3.73
C PHE A 145 -1.66 -15.97 2.72
N ALA A 146 -0.83 -16.89 3.22
CA ALA A 146 -0.18 -17.91 2.42
C ALA A 146 -0.94 -19.24 2.55
N ILE A 147 -1.49 -19.73 1.44
CA ILE A 147 -2.25 -20.98 1.37
C ILE A 147 -1.32 -22.07 0.85
N PRO A 148 -0.99 -23.11 1.63
CA PRO A 148 -0.13 -24.18 1.16
C PRO A 148 -0.84 -25.00 0.06
N THR A 149 -0.13 -25.28 -1.03
CA THR A 149 -0.56 -26.22 -2.09
C THR A 149 0.57 -27.20 -2.41
N ALA A 150 0.31 -28.20 -3.25
CA ALA A 150 1.34 -29.16 -3.67
C ALA A 150 2.52 -28.50 -4.42
N ASP A 151 2.26 -27.41 -5.15
CA ASP A 151 3.23 -26.71 -5.99
C ASP A 151 3.81 -25.46 -5.31
N GLY A 152 3.83 -25.44 -3.97
CA GLY A 152 4.21 -24.27 -3.17
C GLY A 152 3.01 -23.39 -2.79
N PRO A 153 3.24 -22.30 -2.03
CA PRO A 153 2.15 -21.50 -1.52
C PRO A 153 1.46 -20.67 -2.62
N VAL A 154 0.18 -20.41 -2.43
CA VAL A 154 -0.57 -19.37 -3.16
C VAL A 154 -0.92 -18.26 -2.18
N TRP A 155 -0.77 -17.01 -2.61
CA TRP A 155 -1.01 -15.85 -1.76
C TRP A 155 -2.41 -15.30 -1.99
N LEU A 156 -3.21 -15.24 -0.94
CA LEU A 156 -4.44 -14.47 -0.91
C LEU A 156 -4.12 -13.09 -0.34
N LYS A 157 -4.33 -12.05 -1.15
CA LYS A 157 -4.31 -10.65 -0.70
C LYS A 157 -5.73 -10.09 -0.76
N THR A 158 -6.11 -9.36 0.28
CA THR A 158 -7.38 -8.62 0.36
C THR A 158 -7.06 -7.14 0.48
N THR A 159 -7.79 -6.26 -0.20
CA THR A 159 -7.49 -4.83 -0.34
C THR A 159 -8.74 -3.98 -0.14
N PRO A 160 -8.59 -2.71 0.29
CA PRO A 160 -9.73 -1.87 0.61
C PRO A 160 -10.52 -1.49 -0.66
N PRO A 161 -11.80 -1.13 -0.53
CA PRO A 161 -12.61 -0.71 -1.68
C PRO A 161 -12.08 0.53 -2.42
N PHE A 162 -11.28 1.36 -1.75
CA PHE A 162 -10.67 2.55 -2.34
C PHE A 162 -9.33 2.28 -3.04
N ALA A 163 -8.78 1.06 -2.93
CA ALA A 163 -7.56 0.68 -3.66
C ALA A 163 -7.87 0.43 -5.14
N ALA A 164 -6.87 0.62 -5.98
CA ALA A 164 -6.91 0.17 -7.36
C ALA A 164 -7.03 -1.36 -7.43
N SER A 165 -7.66 -1.85 -8.51
CA SER A 165 -7.72 -3.29 -8.76
C SER A 165 -6.33 -3.79 -9.20
N GLU A 166 -5.54 -4.31 -8.26
CA GLU A 166 -4.20 -4.84 -8.53
C GLU A 166 -4.21 -5.84 -9.69
N ALA A 167 -5.21 -6.72 -9.77
CA ALA A 167 -5.32 -7.68 -10.86
C ALA A 167 -5.58 -7.02 -12.23
N ALA A 168 -6.36 -5.94 -12.28
CA ALA A 168 -6.58 -5.20 -13.52
C ALA A 168 -5.31 -4.46 -13.95
N VAL A 169 -4.57 -3.89 -12.99
CA VAL A 169 -3.33 -3.15 -13.24
C VAL A 169 -2.20 -4.08 -13.65
N THR A 170 -2.02 -5.23 -12.99
CA THR A 170 -1.01 -6.20 -13.42
C THR A 170 -1.34 -6.77 -14.81
N ALA A 171 -2.61 -7.07 -15.11
CA ALA A 171 -3.02 -7.46 -16.45
C ALA A 171 -2.78 -6.36 -17.49
N LEU A 172 -2.92 -5.09 -17.12
CA LEU A 172 -2.65 -3.92 -17.94
C LEU A 172 -1.15 -3.80 -18.26
N VAL A 173 -0.28 -3.86 -17.25
CA VAL A 173 1.18 -3.81 -17.40
C VAL A 173 1.69 -5.01 -18.19
N ALA A 174 1.13 -6.21 -17.97
CA ALA A 174 1.51 -7.41 -18.70
C ALA A 174 1.27 -7.34 -20.22
N ARG A 175 0.42 -6.42 -20.71
CA ARG A 175 0.27 -6.18 -22.15
C ARG A 175 1.50 -5.53 -22.77
N ALA A 176 2.27 -4.77 -21.98
CA ALA A 176 3.49 -4.11 -22.41
C ALA A 176 4.74 -4.93 -22.06
N ASP A 177 4.79 -5.49 -20.84
CA ASP A 177 5.88 -6.35 -20.38
C ASP A 177 5.34 -7.47 -19.45
N PRO A 178 5.06 -8.67 -19.96
CA PRO A 178 4.53 -9.78 -19.16
C PRO A 178 5.53 -10.34 -18.14
N ASP A 179 6.83 -10.04 -18.28
CA ASP A 179 7.88 -10.51 -17.38
C ASP A 179 8.22 -9.46 -16.29
N LEU A 180 7.45 -8.36 -16.19
CA LEU A 180 7.66 -7.29 -15.20
C LEU A 180 6.70 -7.38 -14.02
N VAL A 181 5.63 -8.16 -14.13
CA VAL A 181 4.56 -8.27 -13.12
C VAL A 181 4.10 -9.72 -12.95
N PRO A 182 3.58 -10.10 -11.77
CA PRO A 182 3.01 -11.43 -11.59
C PRO A 182 1.63 -11.54 -12.25
N GLY A 183 1.36 -12.70 -12.87
CA GLY A 183 0.02 -13.04 -13.32
C GLY A 183 -0.87 -13.47 -12.16
N ALA A 184 -2.03 -12.83 -11.98
CA ALA A 184 -3.02 -13.24 -10.99
C ALA A 184 -3.66 -14.59 -11.35
N LEU A 185 -3.80 -15.49 -10.36
CA LEU A 185 -4.46 -16.79 -10.53
C LEU A 185 -5.99 -16.65 -10.50
N ALA A 186 -6.49 -15.72 -9.69
CA ALA A 186 -7.90 -15.35 -9.62
C ALA A 186 -8.03 -13.94 -9.03
N ALA A 187 -9.11 -13.24 -9.36
CA ALA A 187 -9.42 -11.94 -8.80
C ALA A 187 -10.94 -11.79 -8.61
N ALA A 188 -11.32 -11.00 -7.61
CA ALA A 188 -12.67 -10.54 -7.33
C ALA A 188 -12.58 -9.16 -6.67
N PRO A 189 -13.69 -8.41 -6.50
CA PRO A 189 -13.66 -7.13 -5.78
C PRO A 189 -12.97 -7.27 -4.41
N GLY A 190 -11.95 -6.42 -4.18
CA GLY A 190 -11.19 -6.34 -2.94
C GLY A 190 -10.31 -7.57 -2.62
N ARG A 191 -10.08 -8.49 -3.55
CA ARG A 191 -9.24 -9.68 -3.31
C ARG A 191 -8.62 -10.30 -4.56
N LEU A 192 -7.43 -10.87 -4.42
CA LEU A 192 -6.74 -11.58 -5.49
C LEU A 192 -5.92 -12.77 -4.96
N LEU A 193 -5.76 -13.77 -5.82
CA LEU A 193 -4.81 -14.88 -5.64
C LEU A 193 -3.59 -14.66 -6.53
N LEU A 194 -2.41 -14.69 -5.93
CA LEU A 194 -1.12 -14.58 -6.60
C LEU A 194 -0.33 -15.88 -6.45
N PRO A 195 0.43 -16.30 -7.48
CA PRO A 195 1.38 -17.40 -7.32
C PRO A 195 2.45 -17.01 -6.30
N HIS A 196 3.16 -17.99 -5.74
CA HIS A 196 4.41 -17.69 -5.06
C HIS A 196 5.41 -17.08 -6.03
N ILE A 197 6.01 -15.97 -5.62
CA ILE A 197 7.06 -15.29 -6.39
C ILE A 197 8.38 -15.59 -5.70
N PRO A 198 9.27 -16.37 -6.33
CA PRO A 198 10.55 -16.72 -5.73
C PRO A 198 11.44 -15.48 -5.58
N GLY A 199 12.45 -15.59 -4.73
CA GLY A 199 13.43 -14.52 -4.51
C GLY A 199 13.20 -13.70 -3.26
N GLU A 200 13.86 -12.54 -3.21
CA GLU A 200 13.93 -11.65 -2.05
C GLU A 200 13.40 -10.25 -2.39
N ASP A 201 12.98 -9.50 -1.36
CA ASP A 201 12.55 -8.11 -1.51
C ASP A 201 13.77 -7.22 -1.74
N CYS A 202 13.69 -6.29 -2.68
CA CYS A 202 14.88 -5.61 -3.20
C CYS A 202 15.18 -4.26 -2.52
N TRP A 203 14.94 -4.12 -1.21
CA TRP A 203 15.15 -2.85 -0.48
C TRP A 203 16.52 -2.21 -0.75
N ASP A 204 17.58 -3.02 -0.83
CA ASP A 204 18.96 -2.59 -1.12
C ASP A 204 19.34 -2.80 -2.59
N ALA A 205 18.42 -2.55 -3.52
CA ALA A 205 18.63 -2.76 -4.95
C ALA A 205 19.90 -2.06 -5.47
N ALA A 206 20.76 -2.81 -6.12
CA ALA A 206 21.97 -2.28 -6.74
C ALA A 206 21.66 -1.50 -8.02
N GLU A 207 22.57 -0.61 -8.41
CA GLU A 207 22.46 0.23 -9.61
C GLU A 207 22.02 -0.54 -10.89
N PRO A 208 22.60 -1.71 -11.25
CA PRO A 208 22.17 -2.42 -12.46
C PRO A 208 20.70 -2.85 -12.43
N MET A 209 20.19 -3.23 -11.25
CA MET A 209 18.78 -3.60 -11.07
C MET A 209 17.88 -2.37 -11.20
N ILE A 210 18.24 -1.26 -10.55
CA ILE A 210 17.51 0.01 -10.66
C ILE A 210 17.40 0.43 -12.12
N ARG A 211 18.51 0.41 -12.87
CA ARG A 211 18.50 0.78 -14.30
C ARG A 211 17.61 -0.12 -15.13
N SER A 212 17.68 -1.44 -14.89
CA SER A 212 16.88 -2.44 -15.61
C SER A 212 15.38 -2.24 -15.35
N VAL A 213 14.97 -2.22 -14.08
CA VAL A 213 13.57 -2.06 -13.68
C VAL A 213 13.00 -0.74 -14.17
N LEU A 214 13.72 0.37 -13.99
CA LEU A 214 13.23 1.69 -14.38
C LEU A 214 13.10 1.84 -15.89
N THR A 215 14.01 1.26 -16.67
CA THR A 215 13.92 1.25 -18.14
C THR A 215 12.68 0.47 -18.60
N ARG A 216 12.47 -0.73 -18.05
CA ARG A 216 11.31 -1.58 -18.39
C ARG A 216 10.00 -0.94 -17.96
N TRP A 217 9.97 -0.37 -16.75
CA TRP A 217 8.79 0.35 -16.25
C TRP A 217 8.46 1.57 -17.10
N THR A 218 9.46 2.37 -17.47
CA THR A 218 9.27 3.52 -18.38
C THR A 218 8.74 3.09 -19.75
N ALA A 219 9.24 1.98 -20.31
CA ALA A 219 8.74 1.46 -21.57
C ALA A 219 7.27 0.98 -21.47
N ALA A 220 6.91 0.32 -20.36
CA ALA A 220 5.53 -0.07 -20.08
C ALA A 220 4.62 1.17 -19.94
N GLN A 221 5.05 2.19 -19.21
CA GLN A 221 4.34 3.46 -19.08
C GLN A 221 4.17 4.17 -20.42
N ALA A 222 5.19 4.21 -21.27
CA ALA A 222 5.09 4.79 -22.60
C ALA A 222 4.09 4.02 -23.49
N ALA A 223 4.06 2.69 -23.41
CA ALA A 223 3.10 1.86 -24.15
C ALA A 223 1.65 2.00 -23.64
N LEU A 224 1.48 2.37 -22.37
CA LEU A 224 0.18 2.55 -21.71
C LEU A 224 -0.29 4.01 -21.64
N ALA A 225 0.50 4.93 -22.20
CA ALA A 225 0.25 6.36 -22.22
C ALA A 225 -1.16 6.67 -22.75
N VAL A 226 -1.84 7.60 -22.09
CA VAL A 226 -3.16 8.04 -22.53
C VAL A 226 -3.02 9.26 -23.42
N PRO A 227 -3.79 9.37 -24.53
CA PRO A 227 -3.87 10.60 -25.29
C PRO A 227 -4.28 11.76 -24.37
N GLY A 228 -3.76 12.96 -24.63
CA GLY A 228 -4.02 14.16 -23.83
C GLY A 228 -5.51 14.42 -23.56
N PRO A 229 -5.83 15.38 -22.65
CA PRO A 229 -7.15 15.48 -22.03
C PRO A 229 -8.26 15.43 -23.08
N ALA A 230 -9.14 14.44 -22.95
CA ALA A 230 -10.34 14.38 -23.76
C ALA A 230 -11.10 15.70 -23.59
N LEU A 231 -11.55 16.30 -24.70
CA LEU A 231 -12.34 17.52 -24.70
C LEU A 231 -13.72 17.35 -24.01
N GLU A 232 -14.07 16.11 -23.65
CA GLU A 232 -15.34 15.71 -23.05
C GLU A 232 -15.10 14.86 -21.80
N PRO A 233 -15.99 14.90 -20.79
CA PRO A 233 -15.92 14.03 -19.62
C PRO A 233 -16.09 12.57 -20.01
N ALA A 234 -14.97 11.88 -20.22
CA ALA A 234 -14.90 10.44 -20.42
C ALA A 234 -14.65 9.72 -19.09
N PRO A 235 -15.06 8.45 -18.93
CA PRO A 235 -14.63 7.63 -17.81
C PRO A 235 -13.10 7.64 -17.71
N ALA A 236 -12.56 7.69 -16.50
CA ALA A 236 -11.12 7.63 -16.28
C ALA A 236 -10.54 6.40 -17.00
N PRO A 237 -9.46 6.56 -17.80
CA PRO A 237 -8.86 5.44 -18.51
C PRO A 237 -8.54 4.28 -17.56
N TYR A 238 -8.79 3.06 -18.03
CA TYR A 238 -8.49 1.82 -17.31
C TYR A 238 -9.21 1.64 -15.95
N GLY A 239 -10.17 2.51 -15.60
CA GLY A 239 -10.88 2.44 -14.31
C GLY A 239 -10.02 2.82 -13.10
N LEU A 240 -8.93 3.55 -13.33
CA LEU A 240 -7.97 3.97 -12.32
C LEU A 240 -8.30 5.38 -11.78
N PRO A 241 -7.96 5.70 -10.53
CA PRO A 241 -8.09 7.06 -10.00
C PRO A 241 -7.34 8.08 -10.86
N ASP A 242 -7.98 9.21 -11.18
CA ASP A 242 -7.34 10.31 -11.89
C ASP A 242 -6.53 11.17 -10.92
N ARG A 243 -5.20 11.09 -11.04
CA ARG A 243 -4.20 11.87 -10.28
C ARG A 243 -3.31 12.66 -11.24
N THR A 244 -3.81 12.98 -12.44
CA THR A 244 -3.12 13.88 -13.38
C THR A 244 -2.86 15.25 -12.73
N PRO A 245 -1.83 16.00 -13.15
CA PRO A 245 -1.52 17.30 -12.54
C PRO A 245 -2.71 18.26 -12.46
N ALA A 246 -3.60 18.22 -13.46
CA ALA A 246 -4.83 19.02 -13.47
C ALA A 246 -5.85 18.55 -12.42
N ALA A 247 -6.13 17.25 -12.35
CA ALA A 247 -7.04 16.68 -11.34
C ALA A 247 -6.49 16.88 -9.91
N LEU A 248 -5.18 16.70 -9.74
CA LEU A 248 -4.50 16.85 -8.45
C LEU A 248 -4.63 18.27 -7.89
N ALA A 249 -4.68 19.31 -8.74
CA ALA A 249 -4.91 20.67 -8.28
C ALA A 249 -6.25 20.83 -7.53
N GLY A 250 -7.32 20.22 -8.06
CA GLY A 250 -8.63 20.21 -7.40
C GLY A 250 -8.61 19.40 -6.10
N LEU A 251 -8.03 18.20 -6.13
CA LEU A 251 -7.93 17.34 -4.95
C LEU A 251 -7.13 17.99 -3.81
N VAL A 252 -6.06 18.74 -4.13
CA VAL A 252 -5.29 19.49 -3.13
C VAL A 252 -6.12 20.65 -2.55
N ALA A 253 -6.90 21.35 -3.39
CA ALA A 253 -7.77 22.41 -2.90
C ALA A 253 -8.83 21.87 -1.92
N GLU A 254 -9.45 20.73 -2.25
CA GLU A 254 -10.39 20.03 -1.37
C GLU A 254 -9.72 19.56 -0.07
N LEU A 255 -8.51 18.98 -0.16
CA LEU A 255 -7.74 18.59 1.01
C LEU A 255 -7.53 19.78 1.95
N LEU A 256 -7.13 20.93 1.40
CA LEU A 256 -6.87 22.15 2.17
C LEU A 256 -8.15 22.84 2.69
N ASP A 257 -9.35 22.46 2.26
CA ASP A 257 -10.61 22.96 2.86
C ASP A 257 -10.86 22.33 4.24
N ARG A 258 -10.14 21.25 4.57
CA ARG A 258 -10.21 20.59 5.87
C ARG A 258 -9.61 21.45 6.99
N ARG A 259 -10.21 21.33 8.17
CA ARG A 259 -9.85 22.09 9.39
C ARG A 259 -8.94 21.29 10.33
N ASP A 260 -8.81 19.99 10.11
CA ASP A 260 -8.21 19.00 11.00
C ASP A 260 -6.88 18.43 10.49
N LEU A 261 -6.23 19.08 9.51
CA LEU A 261 -4.98 18.59 8.92
C LEU A 261 -3.76 18.68 9.85
N GLY A 262 -3.85 19.31 11.02
CA GLY A 262 -2.67 19.49 11.89
C GLY A 262 -1.61 20.45 11.32
N LEU A 263 -2.02 21.38 10.45
CA LEU A 263 -1.20 22.49 9.95
C LEU A 263 -1.41 23.74 10.82
N SER A 264 -0.34 24.49 11.05
CA SER A 264 -0.45 25.86 11.59
C SER A 264 -1.09 26.79 10.55
N ARG A 265 -1.60 27.95 11.00
CA ARG A 265 -2.18 28.96 10.10
C ARG A 265 -1.18 29.40 9.00
N ALA A 266 0.08 29.59 9.37
CA ALA A 266 1.12 30.01 8.42
C ALA A 266 1.41 28.93 7.36
N GLU A 267 1.46 27.66 7.78
CA GLU A 267 1.63 26.51 6.88
C GLU A 267 0.42 26.36 5.95
N HIS A 268 -0.80 26.52 6.48
CA HIS A 268 -2.03 26.46 5.69
C HIS A 268 -2.11 27.58 4.64
N ASP A 269 -1.79 28.82 5.03
CA ASP A 269 -1.73 29.95 4.10
C ASP A 269 -0.65 29.74 3.01
N ALA A 270 0.50 29.15 3.37
CA ALA A 270 1.55 28.80 2.41
C ALA A 270 1.12 27.69 1.45
N ALA A 271 0.47 26.64 1.97
CA ALA A 271 -0.06 25.54 1.17
C ALA A 271 -1.14 26.02 0.20
N ARG A 272 -1.98 26.99 0.61
CA ARG A 272 -2.95 27.62 -0.30
C ARG A 272 -2.30 28.39 -1.43
N ARG A 273 -1.27 29.19 -1.14
CA ARG A 273 -0.50 29.87 -2.19
C ARG A 273 0.18 28.88 -3.15
N LEU A 274 0.65 27.73 -2.65
CA LEU A 274 1.16 26.66 -3.50
C LEU A 274 0.05 26.06 -4.37
N ALA A 275 -1.11 25.74 -3.78
CA ALA A 275 -2.28 25.22 -4.47
C ALA A 275 -2.74 26.12 -5.62
N ASP A 276 -2.76 27.44 -5.40
CA ASP A 276 -3.13 28.45 -6.41
C ASP A 276 -2.20 28.45 -7.63
N ARG A 277 -0.94 28.00 -7.47
CA ARG A 277 0.04 27.88 -8.58
C ARG A 277 -0.07 26.56 -9.34
N LEU A 278 -0.78 25.56 -8.82
CA LEU A 278 -0.85 24.23 -9.43
C LEU A 278 -1.42 24.21 -10.86
N PRO A 279 -2.44 25.00 -11.21
CA PRO A 279 -2.91 25.06 -12.61
C PRO A 279 -1.81 25.52 -13.59
N ALA A 280 -1.00 26.50 -13.20
CA ALA A 280 0.13 26.96 -14.01
C ALA A 280 1.24 25.90 -14.08
N LEU A 281 1.52 25.22 -12.96
CA LEU A 281 2.49 24.13 -12.90
C LEU A 281 2.07 22.94 -13.78
N ALA A 282 0.79 22.57 -13.78
CA ALA A 282 0.23 21.56 -14.66
C ALA A 282 0.39 21.95 -16.15
N GLY A 283 0.20 23.24 -16.48
CA GLY A 283 0.50 23.79 -17.80
C GLY A 283 1.97 23.63 -18.19
N ALA A 284 2.89 24.00 -17.29
CA ALA A 284 4.32 23.87 -17.52
C ALA A 284 4.79 22.41 -17.67
N LEU A 285 4.18 21.47 -16.93
CA LEU A 285 4.44 20.04 -17.10
C LEU A 285 3.94 19.52 -18.45
N ARG A 286 2.78 19.97 -18.92
CA ARG A 286 2.31 19.64 -20.27
C ARG A 286 3.27 20.14 -21.35
N GLU A 287 3.88 21.31 -21.18
CA GLU A 287 4.89 21.83 -22.10
C GLU A 287 6.16 20.98 -22.14
N CYS A 288 6.45 20.17 -21.11
CA CYS A 288 7.53 19.20 -21.15
C CYS A 288 7.24 18.06 -22.14
N GLY A 289 6.01 17.90 -22.63
CA GLY A 289 5.68 16.97 -23.72
C GLY A 289 5.63 15.50 -23.32
N LEU A 290 5.64 15.16 -22.04
CA LEU A 290 5.40 13.79 -21.57
C LEU A 290 3.89 13.52 -21.47
N PRO A 291 3.41 12.36 -21.91
CA PRO A 291 2.02 11.98 -21.72
C PRO A 291 1.74 11.58 -20.27
N ASP A 292 0.50 11.76 -19.83
CA ASP A 292 0.01 11.08 -18.63
C ASP A 292 -0.08 9.57 -18.89
N THR A 293 0.12 8.78 -17.85
CA THR A 293 0.17 7.31 -17.95
C THR A 293 -0.21 6.64 -16.64
N VAL A 294 -0.23 5.31 -16.65
CA VAL A 294 -0.41 4.47 -15.47
C VAL A 294 0.80 4.61 -14.56
N LEU A 295 0.56 4.99 -13.32
CA LEU A 295 1.54 5.03 -12.25
C LEU A 295 1.38 3.80 -11.36
N HIS A 296 2.48 3.34 -10.79
CA HIS A 296 2.43 2.36 -9.71
C HIS A 296 1.92 3.01 -8.42
N GLY A 297 2.23 4.30 -8.20
CA GLY A 297 1.78 5.06 -7.03
C GLY A 297 2.61 4.84 -5.76
N ASP A 298 3.27 3.68 -5.65
CA ASP A 298 4.20 3.32 -4.59
C ASP A 298 5.48 2.66 -5.14
N PHE A 299 6.07 3.28 -6.17
CA PHE A 299 7.19 2.71 -6.89
C PHE A 299 8.52 2.83 -6.12
N HIS A 300 8.85 1.81 -5.32
CA HIS A 300 10.13 1.71 -4.63
C HIS A 300 10.64 0.26 -4.57
N PRO A 301 11.95 0.03 -4.29
CA PRO A 301 12.55 -1.31 -4.38
C PRO A 301 12.01 -2.36 -3.41
N GLY A 302 11.36 -1.94 -2.32
CA GLY A 302 10.67 -2.83 -1.39
C GLY A 302 9.43 -3.51 -2.00
N ASN A 303 8.86 -2.94 -3.06
CA ASN A 303 7.79 -3.54 -3.86
C ASN A 303 8.33 -4.35 -5.05
N TRP A 304 9.64 -4.59 -5.11
CA TRP A 304 10.25 -5.43 -6.14
C TRP A 304 10.70 -6.75 -5.53
N ARG A 305 10.48 -7.84 -6.27
CA ARG A 305 10.94 -9.17 -5.87
C ARG A 305 11.82 -9.79 -6.94
N SER A 306 12.99 -10.28 -6.54
CA SER A 306 13.96 -10.83 -7.50
C SER A 306 14.57 -12.14 -7.04
N ASP A 307 14.63 -13.11 -7.96
CA ASP A 307 15.35 -14.38 -7.82
C ASP A 307 16.76 -14.34 -8.45
N GLY A 308 17.24 -13.14 -8.82
CA GLY A 308 18.49 -12.92 -9.54
C GLY A 308 18.41 -13.12 -11.05
N ALA A 309 17.38 -13.80 -11.56
CA ALA A 309 17.13 -13.95 -13.00
C ALA A 309 16.02 -13.02 -13.49
N ARG A 310 14.96 -12.85 -12.69
CA ARG A 310 13.83 -11.96 -12.96
C ARG A 310 13.63 -11.00 -11.80
N THR A 311 13.04 -9.85 -12.10
CA THR A 311 12.57 -8.88 -11.12
C THR A 311 11.15 -8.51 -11.46
N LEU A 312 10.23 -8.74 -10.52
CA LEU A 312 8.81 -8.42 -10.67
C LEU A 312 8.41 -7.26 -9.76
N LEU A 313 7.54 -6.40 -10.27
CA LEU A 313 6.87 -5.35 -9.52
C LEU A 313 5.60 -5.90 -8.86
N LEU A 314 5.43 -5.61 -7.58
CA LEU A 314 4.32 -6.03 -6.74
C LEU A 314 3.56 -4.81 -6.21
N ASP A 315 2.41 -5.05 -5.60
CA ASP A 315 1.65 -4.05 -4.83
C ASP A 315 1.17 -2.82 -5.64
N PHE A 316 0.28 -3.06 -6.59
CA PHE A 316 -0.34 -2.00 -7.40
C PHE A 316 -1.60 -1.39 -6.73
N ALA A 317 -1.74 -1.50 -5.41
CA ALA A 317 -2.94 -1.02 -4.71
C ALA A 317 -3.14 0.51 -4.82
N ASP A 318 -2.04 1.24 -4.97
CA ASP A 318 -2.01 2.71 -5.10
C ASP A 318 -1.93 3.20 -6.55
N ALA A 319 -2.09 2.29 -7.52
CA ALA A 319 -1.99 2.63 -8.93
C ALA A 319 -3.04 3.68 -9.33
N CYS A 320 -2.65 4.61 -10.19
CA CYS A 320 -3.48 5.71 -10.65
C CYS A 320 -3.04 6.19 -12.03
N LEU A 321 -3.82 7.09 -12.65
CA LEU A 321 -3.35 7.85 -13.81
C LEU A 321 -2.63 9.10 -13.32
N GLY A 322 -1.48 9.43 -13.89
CA GLY A 322 -0.81 10.68 -13.58
C GLY A 322 0.44 10.92 -14.42
N HIS A 323 1.20 11.94 -14.02
CA HIS A 323 2.42 12.32 -14.71
C HIS A 323 3.57 11.35 -14.34
N PRO A 324 4.29 10.76 -15.32
CA PRO A 324 5.25 9.67 -15.07
C PRO A 324 6.44 10.05 -14.17
N ALA A 325 6.73 11.34 -14.03
CA ALA A 325 7.78 11.82 -13.12
C ALA A 325 7.51 11.46 -11.65
N LEU A 326 6.25 11.26 -11.25
CA LEU A 326 5.90 10.96 -9.86
C LEU A 326 6.45 9.61 -9.38
N ASP A 327 6.40 8.58 -10.22
CA ASP A 327 7.01 7.27 -9.90
C ASP A 327 8.54 7.39 -9.82
N ALA A 328 9.18 8.13 -10.73
CA ALA A 328 10.62 8.32 -10.71
C ALA A 328 11.11 9.03 -9.43
N LEU A 329 10.41 10.08 -9.03
CA LEU A 329 10.72 10.79 -7.79
C LEU A 329 10.43 9.93 -6.56
N ARG A 330 9.34 9.15 -6.57
CA ARG A 330 9.04 8.16 -5.52
C ARG A 330 10.17 7.15 -5.36
N LEU A 331 10.72 6.64 -6.47
CA LEU A 331 11.88 5.76 -6.41
C LEU A 331 13.10 6.46 -5.82
N SER A 332 13.41 7.67 -6.29
CA SER A 332 14.58 8.43 -5.81
C SER A 332 14.57 8.68 -4.31
N ASP A 333 13.40 8.97 -3.71
CA ASP A 333 13.25 9.20 -2.27
C ASP A 333 13.59 7.97 -1.41
N PHE A 334 13.48 6.76 -1.98
CA PHE A 334 13.77 5.49 -1.31
C PHE A 334 15.19 5.00 -1.54
N LEU A 335 15.98 5.73 -2.33
CA LEU A 335 17.34 5.37 -2.67
C LEU A 335 18.36 6.26 -1.94
N PRO A 336 19.57 5.74 -1.66
CA PRO A 336 20.70 6.58 -1.32
C PRO A 336 20.90 7.69 -2.38
N PRO A 337 21.35 8.91 -2.01
CA PRO A 337 21.38 10.05 -2.93
C PRO A 337 22.07 9.79 -4.29
N HIS A 338 23.18 9.04 -4.30
CA HIS A 338 23.88 8.68 -5.54
C HIS A 338 23.06 7.74 -6.44
N LEU A 339 22.29 6.81 -5.86
CA LEU A 339 21.39 5.93 -6.61
C LEU A 339 20.11 6.66 -7.04
N GLY A 340 19.63 7.64 -6.25
CA GLY A 340 18.54 8.53 -6.65
C GLY A 340 18.90 9.35 -7.90
N GLN A 341 20.12 9.89 -7.97
CA GLN A 341 20.61 10.56 -9.17
C GLN A 341 20.67 9.60 -10.38
N VAL A 342 21.17 8.38 -10.18
CA VAL A 342 21.18 7.34 -11.21
C VAL A 342 19.77 7.01 -11.72
N ALA A 343 18.78 6.95 -10.82
CA ALA A 343 17.38 6.74 -11.18
C ALA A 343 16.85 7.89 -12.04
N GLU A 344 17.01 9.14 -11.60
CA GLU A 344 16.56 10.33 -12.35
C GLU A 344 17.21 10.43 -13.75
N GLU A 345 18.52 10.18 -13.85
CA GLU A 345 19.24 10.16 -15.13
C GLU A 345 18.76 9.05 -16.07
N THR A 346 18.53 7.85 -15.51
CA THR A 346 18.05 6.71 -16.29
C THR A 346 16.64 6.93 -16.81
N TRP A 347 15.74 7.43 -15.96
CA TRP A 347 14.38 7.79 -16.33
C TRP A 347 14.35 8.88 -17.39
N THR A 348 15.17 9.92 -17.23
CA THR A 348 15.32 11.02 -18.19
C THR A 348 15.73 10.50 -19.57
N LYS A 349 16.76 9.65 -19.61
CA LYS A 349 17.23 9.03 -20.86
C LYS A 349 16.17 8.12 -21.49
N ALA A 350 15.47 7.32 -20.69
CA ALA A 350 14.44 6.41 -21.18
C ALA A 350 13.28 7.18 -21.83
N TRP A 351 12.73 8.18 -21.17
CA TRP A 351 11.63 9.00 -21.71
C TRP A 351 12.02 9.77 -22.98
N ALA A 352 13.22 10.36 -23.01
CA ALA A 352 13.72 11.02 -24.21
C ALA A 352 13.82 10.06 -25.42
N GLY A 353 14.03 8.76 -25.17
CA GLY A 353 14.02 7.71 -26.19
C GLY A 353 12.62 7.32 -26.67
N HIS A 354 11.61 7.35 -25.80
CA HIS A 354 10.23 6.99 -26.14
C HIS A 354 9.42 8.16 -26.74
N VAL A 355 9.71 9.40 -26.33
CA VAL A 355 8.99 10.60 -26.78
C VAL A 355 10.01 11.64 -27.26
N PRO A 356 10.41 11.60 -28.54
CA PRO A 356 11.37 12.57 -29.08
C PRO A 356 10.88 14.01 -28.92
N GLY A 357 11.74 14.86 -28.36
CA GLY A 357 11.45 16.28 -28.14
C GLY A 357 10.78 16.61 -26.80
N CYS A 358 10.48 15.63 -25.94
CA CYS A 358 10.07 15.90 -24.57
C CYS A 358 11.25 16.42 -23.71
N ASP A 359 10.94 17.09 -22.61
CA ASP A 359 11.91 17.60 -21.62
C ASP A 359 11.69 16.92 -20.25
N PRO A 360 12.16 15.67 -20.08
CA PRO A 360 11.96 14.92 -18.85
C PRO A 360 12.71 15.53 -17.66
N ALA A 361 13.89 16.12 -17.88
CA ALA A 361 14.67 16.75 -16.81
C ALA A 361 13.94 17.95 -16.20
N ARG A 362 13.35 18.81 -17.02
CA ARG A 362 12.46 19.89 -16.55
C ARG A 362 11.24 19.32 -15.84
N ALA A 363 10.66 18.24 -16.36
CA ALA A 363 9.49 17.61 -15.76
C ALA A 363 9.74 17.09 -14.33
N LEU A 364 10.88 16.44 -14.08
CA LEU A 364 11.28 16.02 -12.73
C LEU A 364 11.37 17.20 -11.77
N THR A 365 11.98 18.30 -12.22
CA THR A 365 12.14 19.51 -11.42
C THR A 365 10.79 20.13 -11.06
N LEU A 366 9.88 20.26 -12.03
CA LEU A 366 8.55 20.81 -11.83
C LEU A 366 7.65 19.89 -10.97
N ALA A 367 7.83 18.57 -11.05
CA ALA A 367 6.99 17.60 -10.36
C ALA A 367 7.33 17.38 -8.87
N ARG A 368 8.47 17.87 -8.36
CA ARG A 368 8.88 17.69 -6.94
C ARG A 368 7.79 18.08 -5.92
N PRO A 369 7.22 19.30 -5.95
CA PRO A 369 6.14 19.64 -5.02
C PRO A 369 4.86 18.81 -5.26
N LEU A 370 4.57 18.41 -6.50
CA LEU A 370 3.40 17.59 -6.81
C LEU A 370 3.48 16.19 -6.22
N GLN A 371 4.66 15.57 -6.18
CA GLN A 371 4.85 14.25 -5.60
C GLN A 371 4.43 14.23 -4.12
N HIS A 372 4.86 15.22 -3.35
CA HIS A 372 4.48 15.32 -1.95
C HIS A 372 2.99 15.67 -1.78
N LEU A 373 2.44 16.56 -2.61
CA LEU A 373 1.00 16.85 -2.59
C LEU A 373 0.15 15.63 -2.97
N ALA A 374 0.56 14.84 -3.95
CA ALA A 374 -0.08 13.59 -4.34
C ALA A 374 -0.09 12.59 -3.16
N ALA A 375 1.05 12.43 -2.49
CA ALA A 375 1.15 11.61 -1.29
C ALA A 375 0.24 12.13 -0.15
N ALA A 376 0.15 13.45 0.05
CA ALA A 376 -0.75 14.02 1.06
C ALA A 376 -2.22 13.67 0.82
N VAL A 377 -2.67 13.77 -0.44
CA VAL A 377 -4.04 13.38 -0.80
C VAL A 377 -4.24 11.86 -0.67
N LEU A 378 -3.23 11.05 -1.02
CA LEU A 378 -3.27 9.60 -0.87
C LEU A 378 -3.42 9.19 0.60
N TYR A 379 -2.56 9.68 1.48
CA TYR A 379 -2.65 9.41 2.92
C TYR A 379 -3.96 9.90 3.54
N GLN A 380 -4.49 11.04 3.06
CA GLN A 380 -5.81 11.48 3.51
C GLN A 380 -6.91 10.53 3.04
N THR A 381 -6.82 10.01 1.81
CA THR A 381 -7.74 8.98 1.29
C THR A 381 -7.71 7.73 2.18
N PHE A 382 -6.54 7.32 2.67
CA PHE A 382 -6.42 6.20 3.60
C PHE A 382 -7.14 6.49 4.92
N LEU A 383 -6.85 7.63 5.55
CA LEU A 383 -7.52 8.03 6.81
C LEU A 383 -9.04 8.14 6.65
N ASP A 384 -9.51 8.62 5.49
CA ASP A 384 -10.93 8.71 5.20
C ASP A 384 -11.57 7.34 4.94
N GLY A 385 -10.77 6.34 4.57
CA GLY A 385 -11.23 4.99 4.23
C GLY A 385 -11.15 3.95 5.36
N ILE A 386 -10.47 4.24 6.47
CA ILE A 386 -10.22 3.28 7.57
C ILE A 386 -10.93 3.65 8.87
N GLU A 387 -11.04 2.71 9.81
CA GLU A 387 -11.62 2.97 11.14
C GLU A 387 -10.62 3.65 12.10
N PRO A 388 -11.09 4.41 13.12
CA PRO A 388 -10.21 5.21 13.97
C PRO A 388 -9.08 4.46 14.69
N SER A 389 -9.25 3.18 15.02
CA SER A 389 -8.18 2.39 15.65
C SER A 389 -6.99 2.16 14.72
N GLU A 390 -7.18 2.30 13.41
CA GLU A 390 -6.16 2.12 12.37
C GLU A 390 -5.53 3.46 11.94
N TYR A 391 -6.02 4.60 12.42
CA TYR A 391 -5.41 5.92 12.14
C TYR A 391 -3.92 6.02 12.53
N PRO A 392 -3.42 5.38 13.59
CA PRO A 392 -2.00 5.46 13.96
C PRO A 392 -1.01 5.09 12.84
N TYR A 393 -1.43 4.36 11.80
CA TYR A 393 -0.58 4.08 10.64
C TYR A 393 -0.24 5.32 9.80
N HIS A 394 -1.15 6.31 9.74
CA HIS A 394 -1.02 7.47 8.83
C HIS A 394 -1.36 8.82 9.48
N LEU A 395 -1.63 8.84 10.79
CA LEU A 395 -1.99 10.06 11.49
C LEU A 395 -0.82 11.04 11.44
N GLY A 396 -1.03 12.17 10.75
CA GLY A 396 -0.01 13.20 10.56
C GLY A 396 0.70 13.14 9.20
N ASP A 397 0.61 12.02 8.47
CA ASP A 397 1.24 11.86 7.16
C ASP A 397 0.78 12.92 6.14
N PRO A 398 -0.53 13.28 6.02
CA PRO A 398 -0.95 14.34 5.11
C PRO A 398 -0.27 15.68 5.40
N ALA A 399 -0.17 16.04 6.69
CA ALA A 399 0.45 17.28 7.13
C ALA A 399 1.95 17.29 6.85
N ALA A 400 2.63 16.18 7.14
CA ALA A 400 4.05 16.01 6.88
C ALA A 400 4.35 16.15 5.38
N LYS A 401 3.56 15.52 4.52
CA LYS A 401 3.73 15.63 3.07
C LYS A 401 3.42 17.03 2.52
N ILE A 402 2.48 17.76 3.11
CA ILE A 402 2.29 19.18 2.76
C ILE A 402 3.54 20.01 3.13
N ARG A 403 4.17 19.75 4.29
CA ARG A 403 5.42 20.43 4.68
C ARG A 403 6.59 20.09 3.77
N ASP A 404 6.70 18.82 3.37
CA ASP A 404 7.70 18.38 2.38
C ASP A 404 7.51 19.15 1.06
N ALA A 405 6.26 19.25 0.58
CA ALA A 405 5.93 20.02 -0.62
C ALA A 405 6.38 21.48 -0.52
N LEU A 406 6.13 22.14 0.62
CA LEU A 406 6.52 23.53 0.84
C LEU A 406 8.04 23.74 0.87
N THR A 407 8.81 22.72 1.23
CA THR A 407 10.27 22.79 1.30
C THR A 407 10.92 22.77 -0.09
N VAL A 408 10.25 22.15 -1.06
CA VAL A 408 10.77 21.96 -2.44
C VAL A 408 10.05 22.80 -3.50
N ALA A 409 9.12 23.69 -3.08
CA ALA A 409 8.21 24.46 -3.93
C ALA A 409 8.66 25.88 -4.32
#